data_AF-A0A3L7W2D1-F1
#
_entry.id   AF-A0A3L7W2D1-F1
#
_cell.length_a   1.000
_cell.length_b   1.000
_cell.length_c   1.000
_cell.angle_alpha   90.00
_cell.angle_beta   90.00
_cell.angle_gamma   90.00
#
_symmetry.space_group_name_H-M   'P 1'
#
loop_
_entity.id
_entity.type
_entity.pdbx_description
1 polymer ?
#
loop_
_entity_poly.entity_id
_entity_poly.type
_entity_poly.pdbx_seq_one_letter_code
_entity_poly.pdbx_strand_id
1 'polypeptide(L)'
;MSDERRDLQPTSEKSTTPTPRLSSPAPIRTHGLDAERAAKIVSQSGSSRAAALLGVAIVTLFVIVYAFYDQGIPGATGSSRMEAAKHEQYLETVKRGYNLFEANCARCHGAQGQGGIGPVLNDQGKLLSHLTPAYLKNVLTVGGRYVCGDANSLMGVWSEANGGPLNYREIEELIAWIRATKDDTVTVRDPATGEMVEVSGWRDANYAPAPDATPVPACWKDAFGPQPSMSPAPSGSGGATPTPAPSDSGSATGSSLKIVAMGVKFGAASLQIAAGKPFEIVFENQDAGIPHNVAIHEGTTATVGKELFRGAIFPGVATQTYKVPAIGAGSYVFVCTVHPNMVGTLVVK
;
A
#
# COMPACT_ATOMS: atom_id res chain seq x y z
N MET A 1 153.20 10.19 -0.87
CA MET A 1 153.90 10.66 0.34
C MET A 1 153.22 11.93 0.78
N SER A 2 152.74 11.93 2.03
CA SER A 2 152.43 13.12 2.83
C SER A 2 151.24 13.98 2.39
N ASP A 3 150.50 14.60 3.27
CA ASP A 3 150.16 14.33 4.67
C ASP A 3 148.94 15.20 4.95
N GLU A 4 148.14 14.72 5.86
CA GLU A 4 147.02 15.28 6.57
C GLU A 4 146.98 16.82 6.73
N ARG A 5 145.80 17.44 6.56
CA ARG A 5 145.15 18.18 7.65
C ARG A 5 143.71 18.59 7.35
N ARG A 6 142.84 18.08 8.21
CA ARG A 6 141.46 18.50 8.47
C ARG A 6 141.41 20.00 8.81
N ASP A 7 140.39 20.67 8.29
CA ASP A 7 139.78 21.80 8.99
C ASP A 7 138.25 21.62 8.99
N LEU A 8 137.68 21.68 10.19
CA LEU A 8 136.28 21.38 10.50
C LEU A 8 135.42 22.63 10.24
N GLN A 9 134.33 22.49 9.48
CA GLN A 9 133.28 23.50 9.42
C GLN A 9 132.15 23.18 10.42
N PRO A 10 131.58 24.18 11.13
CA PRO A 10 130.55 23.95 12.12
C PRO A 10 129.19 23.56 11.52
N THR A 11 128.44 22.87 12.35
CA THR A 11 127.15 22.19 12.13
C THR A 11 126.07 23.07 11.49
N SER A 12 125.52 22.64 10.36
CA SER A 12 124.25 23.13 9.83
C SER A 12 123.12 22.19 10.27
N GLU A 13 122.15 22.74 11.01
CA GLU A 13 121.00 22.02 11.55
C GLU A 13 120.07 21.47 10.45
N LYS A 14 119.89 20.15 10.53
CA LYS A 14 118.61 19.42 10.54
C LYS A 14 117.64 19.64 9.38
N SER A 15 117.52 18.61 8.54
CA SER A 15 116.27 18.31 7.82
C SER A 15 115.79 16.92 8.22
N THR A 16 114.76 16.87 9.07
CA THR A 16 114.05 15.62 9.38
C THR A 16 112.84 15.54 8.47
N THR A 17 112.82 14.54 7.59
CA THR A 17 111.70 14.25 6.69
C THR A 17 110.50 13.76 7.51
N PRO A 18 109.31 14.38 7.41
CA PRO A 18 108.15 13.91 8.16
C PRO A 18 107.52 12.69 7.49
N THR A 19 107.35 11.62 8.26
CA THR A 19 106.57 10.42 7.91
C THR A 19 105.11 10.81 7.59
N PRO A 20 104.49 10.32 6.51
CA PRO A 20 103.08 10.60 6.24
C PRO A 20 102.22 9.93 7.31
N ARG A 21 101.53 10.74 8.14
CA ARG A 21 100.41 10.26 8.96
C ARG A 21 99.26 9.95 8.02
N LEU A 22 98.61 8.79 8.19
CA LEU A 22 97.29 8.56 7.63
C LEU A 22 96.38 9.69 8.10
N SER A 23 96.02 10.61 7.21
CA SER A 23 94.97 11.57 7.48
C SER A 23 93.66 10.82 7.57
N SER A 24 92.89 11.07 8.63
CA SER A 24 91.47 10.71 8.68
C SER A 24 90.80 11.05 7.36
N PRO A 25 89.86 10.23 6.85
CA PRO A 25 89.11 10.59 5.65
C PRO A 25 88.54 12.01 5.84
N ALA A 26 88.55 12.78 4.76
CA ALA A 26 88.07 14.15 4.71
C ALA A 26 86.80 14.30 5.58
N PRO A 27 86.65 15.42 6.33
CA PRO A 27 85.43 15.65 7.09
C PRO A 27 84.27 15.41 6.13
N ILE A 28 83.36 14.51 6.49
CA ILE A 28 82.11 14.28 5.74
C ILE A 28 81.63 15.68 5.40
N ARG A 29 81.65 16.04 4.11
CA ARG A 29 81.10 17.32 3.68
C ARG A 29 79.64 17.24 4.07
N THR A 30 79.30 17.80 5.22
CA THR A 30 77.94 18.19 5.54
C THR A 30 77.67 19.28 4.51
N HIS A 31 77.22 18.88 3.32
CA HIS A 31 76.61 19.80 2.37
C HIS A 31 75.45 20.39 3.14
N GLY A 32 75.73 21.55 3.72
CA GLY A 32 75.10 22.03 4.93
C GLY A 32 73.59 22.07 4.76
N LEU A 33 72.91 21.55 5.76
CA LEU A 33 71.67 22.18 6.17
C LEU A 33 72.09 23.55 6.72
N ASP A 34 72.31 24.54 5.84
CA ASP A 34 72.35 25.92 6.28
C ASP A 34 70.99 26.24 6.92
N ALA A 35 70.96 27.21 7.84
CA ALA A 35 69.75 27.51 8.61
C ALA A 35 68.56 27.82 7.69
N GLU A 36 68.83 28.39 6.52
CA GLU A 36 67.84 28.73 5.49
C GLU A 36 67.25 27.50 4.79
N ARG A 37 68.09 26.54 4.36
CA ARG A 37 67.67 25.30 3.71
C ARG A 37 67.02 24.35 4.70
N ALA A 38 67.49 24.31 5.94
CA ALA A 38 66.81 23.61 7.04
C ALA A 38 65.40 24.21 7.27
N ALA A 39 65.29 25.54 7.36
CA ALA A 39 64.00 26.22 7.50
C ALA A 39 63.09 25.98 6.30
N LYS A 40 63.62 25.92 5.07
CA LYS A 40 62.86 25.64 3.84
C LYS A 40 62.36 24.20 3.76
N ILE A 41 63.15 23.22 4.20
CA ILE A 41 62.72 21.81 4.30
C ILE A 41 61.64 21.65 5.38
N VAL A 42 61.79 22.33 6.52
CA VAL A 42 60.78 22.34 7.60
C VAL A 42 59.49 23.03 7.14
N SER A 43 59.57 24.15 6.42
CA SER A 43 58.37 24.84 5.91
C SER A 43 57.71 24.07 4.76
N GLN A 44 58.48 23.45 3.87
CA GLN A 44 57.95 22.60 2.80
C GLN A 44 57.25 21.35 3.37
N SER A 45 57.87 20.69 4.36
CA SER A 45 57.25 19.54 5.05
C SER A 45 56.06 19.93 5.95
N GLY A 46 56.09 21.13 6.54
CA GLY A 46 54.95 21.71 7.25
C GLY A 46 53.79 22.03 6.31
N SER A 47 54.07 22.58 5.13
CA SER A 47 53.06 22.92 4.12
C SER A 47 52.42 21.69 3.47
N SER A 48 53.19 20.62 3.22
CA SER A 48 52.64 19.38 2.69
C SER A 48 51.79 18.64 3.72
N ARG A 49 52.18 18.64 4.99
CA ARG A 49 51.35 18.13 6.10
C ARG A 49 50.07 18.96 6.27
N ALA A 50 50.15 20.28 6.20
CA ALA A 50 48.98 21.15 6.27
C ALA A 50 48.02 20.92 5.08
N ALA A 51 48.54 20.76 3.87
CA ALA A 51 47.74 20.42 2.70
C ALA A 51 47.08 19.03 2.82
N ALA A 52 47.81 18.03 3.34
CA ALA A 52 47.26 16.70 3.60
C ALA A 52 46.16 16.75 4.68
N LEU A 53 46.38 17.47 5.77
CA LEU A 53 45.37 17.67 6.83
C LEU A 53 44.14 18.43 6.31
N LEU A 54 44.33 19.44 5.48
CA LEU A 54 43.23 20.16 4.83
C LEU A 54 42.44 19.25 3.89
N GLY A 55 43.13 18.43 3.09
CA GLY A 55 42.49 17.43 2.22
C GLY A 55 41.66 16.42 3.03
N VAL A 56 42.22 15.88 4.12
CA VAL A 56 41.48 14.99 5.03
C VAL A 56 40.30 15.71 5.68
N ALA A 57 40.45 16.97 6.10
CA ALA A 57 39.37 17.75 6.68
C ALA A 57 38.22 18.00 5.68
N ILE A 58 38.54 18.32 4.43
CA ILE A 58 37.55 18.52 3.36
C ILE A 58 36.79 17.22 3.09
N VAL A 59 37.49 16.09 2.94
CA VAL A 59 36.86 14.79 2.70
C VAL A 59 35.99 14.39 3.90
N THR A 60 36.49 14.58 5.12
CA THR A 60 35.73 14.27 6.34
C THR A 60 34.47 15.13 6.44
N LEU A 61 34.60 16.44 6.18
CA LEU A 61 33.45 17.35 6.14
C LEU A 61 32.45 16.93 5.07
N PHE A 62 32.91 16.58 3.87
CA PHE A 62 32.05 16.12 2.78
C PHE A 62 31.29 14.85 3.16
N VAL A 63 31.97 13.87 3.78
CA VAL A 63 31.34 12.64 4.27
C VAL A 63 30.27 12.94 5.33
N ILE A 64 30.55 13.84 6.27
CA ILE A 64 29.58 14.23 7.31
C ILE A 64 28.37 14.93 6.69
N VAL A 65 28.59 15.89 5.79
CA VAL A 65 27.52 16.61 5.09
C VAL A 65 26.68 15.64 4.26
N TYR A 66 27.31 14.73 3.52
CA TYR A 66 26.62 13.72 2.75
C TYR A 66 25.84 12.74 3.64
N ALA A 67 26.38 12.35 4.79
CA ALA A 67 25.67 11.51 5.76
C ALA A 67 24.40 12.20 6.28
N PHE A 68 24.45 13.49 6.60
CA PHE A 68 23.25 14.26 6.98
C PHE A 68 22.28 14.47 5.81
N TYR A 69 22.78 14.58 4.58
CA TYR A 69 21.93 14.64 3.38
C TYR A 69 21.17 13.32 3.15
N ASP A 70 21.84 12.18 3.31
CA ASP A 70 21.23 10.86 3.14
C ASP A 70 20.32 10.47 4.32
N GLN A 71 20.79 10.64 5.56
CA GLN A 71 20.09 10.24 6.79
C GLN A 71 19.11 11.29 7.32
N GLY A 72 19.20 12.53 6.83
CA GLY A 72 18.46 13.66 7.37
C GLY A 72 19.16 14.30 8.57
N ILE A 73 18.74 15.53 8.87
CA ILE A 73 19.19 16.28 10.03
C ILE A 73 18.39 15.82 11.26
N PRO A 74 19.03 15.44 12.38
CA PRO A 74 18.34 15.07 13.61
C PRO A 74 17.34 16.15 14.05
N GLY A 75 16.07 15.76 14.21
CA GLY A 75 15.00 16.68 14.62
C GLY A 75 14.30 17.43 13.47
N ALA A 76 14.80 17.36 12.23
CA ALA A 76 14.12 17.90 11.06
C ALA A 76 13.43 16.78 10.27
N THR A 77 12.13 16.63 10.46
CA THR A 77 11.30 15.64 9.75
C THR A 77 11.35 15.88 8.23
N GLY A 78 11.42 14.80 7.45
CA GLY A 78 11.43 14.86 5.97
C GLY A 78 12.74 15.35 5.32
N SER A 79 13.80 15.60 6.11
CA SER A 79 15.10 16.05 5.57
C SER A 79 15.96 14.93 4.96
N SER A 80 15.59 13.66 5.17
CA SER A 80 16.33 12.51 4.63
C SER A 80 15.94 12.22 3.19
N ARG A 81 16.92 12.20 2.29
CA ARG A 81 16.73 11.71 0.92
C ARG A 81 16.34 10.23 0.89
N MET A 82 16.92 9.41 1.77
CA MET A 82 16.59 7.98 1.81
C MET A 82 15.15 7.73 2.22
N GLU A 83 14.62 8.46 3.20
CA GLU A 83 13.22 8.33 3.59
C GLU A 83 12.28 8.83 2.49
N ALA A 84 12.62 9.92 1.80
CA ALA A 84 11.86 10.38 0.63
C ALA A 84 11.81 9.32 -0.48
N ALA A 85 12.96 8.72 -0.83
CA ALA A 85 13.03 7.67 -1.85
C ALA A 85 12.28 6.40 -1.44
N LYS A 86 12.33 6.01 -0.16
CA LYS A 86 11.53 4.88 0.36
C LYS A 86 10.03 5.18 0.27
N HIS A 87 9.62 6.41 0.60
CA HIS A 87 8.22 6.81 0.53
C HIS A 87 7.71 6.79 -0.92
N GLU A 88 8.50 7.27 -1.88
CA GLU A 88 8.16 7.20 -3.30
C GLU A 88 7.99 5.74 -3.78
N GLN A 89 8.92 4.84 -3.42
CA GLN A 89 8.82 3.41 -3.73
C GLN A 89 7.59 2.76 -3.06
N TYR A 90 7.24 3.20 -1.85
CA TYR A 90 6.05 2.76 -1.16
C TYR A 90 4.78 3.22 -1.88
N LEU A 91 4.69 4.47 -2.32
CA LEU A 91 3.53 4.95 -3.10
C LEU A 91 3.37 4.20 -4.42
N GLU A 92 4.46 3.85 -5.10
CA GLU A 92 4.39 2.97 -6.28
C GLU A 92 3.90 1.55 -5.94
N THR A 93 4.27 1.03 -4.77
CA THR A 93 3.76 -0.26 -4.26
C THR A 93 2.25 -0.17 -3.98
N VAL A 94 1.81 0.91 -3.33
CA VAL A 94 0.39 1.21 -3.04
C VAL A 94 -0.41 1.33 -4.34
N LYS A 95 0.12 2.03 -5.35
CA LYS A 95 -0.50 2.20 -6.67
C LYS A 95 -0.71 0.87 -7.39
N ARG A 96 0.27 -0.03 -7.39
CA ARG A 96 0.12 -1.38 -7.96
C ARG A 96 -0.90 -2.19 -7.18
N GLY A 97 -0.85 -2.10 -5.85
CA GLY A 97 -1.83 -2.72 -4.96
C GLY A 97 -3.26 -2.28 -5.25
N TYR A 98 -3.48 -0.98 -5.48
CA TYR A 98 -4.77 -0.43 -5.86
C TYR A 98 -5.29 -1.06 -7.17
N ASN A 99 -4.46 -1.11 -8.20
CA ASN A 99 -4.85 -1.70 -9.49
C ASN A 99 -5.22 -3.18 -9.35
N LEU A 100 -4.46 -3.93 -8.54
CA LEU A 100 -4.79 -5.33 -8.21
C LEU A 100 -6.10 -5.43 -7.43
N PHE A 101 -6.33 -4.55 -6.47
CA PHE A 101 -7.54 -4.51 -5.66
C PHE A 101 -8.78 -4.21 -6.51
N GLU A 102 -8.73 -3.21 -7.39
CA GLU A 102 -9.84 -2.88 -8.27
C GLU A 102 -10.18 -4.04 -9.22
N ALA A 103 -9.15 -4.69 -9.78
CA ALA A 103 -9.35 -5.80 -10.71
C ALA A 103 -9.94 -7.07 -10.04
N ASN A 104 -9.65 -7.31 -8.76
CA ASN A 104 -9.88 -8.62 -8.13
C ASN A 104 -10.76 -8.59 -6.87
N CYS A 105 -10.67 -7.53 -6.08
CA CYS A 105 -11.19 -7.47 -4.72
C CYS A 105 -12.38 -6.51 -4.57
N ALA A 106 -12.35 -5.38 -5.27
CA ALA A 106 -13.34 -4.30 -5.15
C ALA A 106 -14.78 -4.77 -5.46
N ARG A 107 -14.94 -5.76 -6.34
CA ARG A 107 -16.26 -6.35 -6.64
C ARG A 107 -16.98 -6.92 -5.41
N CYS A 108 -16.22 -7.41 -4.42
CA CYS A 108 -16.78 -7.98 -3.19
C CYS A 108 -16.64 -7.04 -2.01
N HIS A 109 -15.50 -6.36 -1.89
CA HIS A 109 -15.18 -5.51 -0.74
C HIS A 109 -15.49 -4.02 -0.96
N GLY A 110 -16.01 -3.63 -2.13
CA GLY A 110 -16.24 -2.24 -2.52
C GLY A 110 -14.95 -1.53 -2.97
N ALA A 111 -15.08 -0.52 -3.83
CA ALA A 111 -13.96 0.24 -4.40
C ALA A 111 -13.06 0.93 -3.34
N GLN A 112 -13.63 1.27 -2.20
CA GLN A 112 -12.92 1.88 -1.07
C GLN A 112 -12.99 1.01 0.19
N GLY A 113 -13.14 -0.32 0.02
CA GLY A 113 -13.18 -1.25 1.14
C GLY A 113 -14.45 -1.17 2.00
N GLN A 114 -15.50 -0.49 1.54
CA GLN A 114 -16.76 -0.30 2.28
C GLN A 114 -17.62 -1.56 2.44
N GLY A 115 -17.18 -2.69 1.89
CA GLY A 115 -17.87 -3.97 1.92
C GLY A 115 -18.92 -4.13 0.82
N GLY A 116 -19.76 -5.15 0.98
CA GLY A 116 -20.82 -5.51 0.04
C GLY A 116 -21.11 -7.00 0.14
N ILE A 117 -20.59 -7.77 -0.82
CA ILE A 117 -20.59 -9.25 -0.76
C ILE A 117 -19.60 -9.73 0.32
N GLY A 118 -18.42 -9.11 0.34
CA GLY A 118 -17.37 -9.33 1.32
C GLY A 118 -17.50 -8.36 2.51
N PRO A 119 -16.78 -8.64 3.60
CA PRO A 119 -16.82 -7.79 4.79
C PRO A 119 -16.16 -6.44 4.51
N VAL A 120 -16.60 -5.43 5.26
CA VAL A 120 -15.98 -4.10 5.31
C VAL A 120 -14.49 -4.22 5.70
N LEU A 121 -13.61 -3.67 4.87
CA LEU A 121 -12.15 -3.62 5.05
C LEU A 121 -11.65 -2.27 5.56
N ASN A 122 -12.40 -1.19 5.31
CA ASN A 122 -12.00 0.18 5.66
C ASN A 122 -12.46 0.64 7.07
N ASP A 123 -12.97 -0.28 7.89
CA ASP A 123 -13.33 0.01 9.27
C ASP A 123 -12.06 0.26 10.10
N GLN A 124 -12.01 1.41 10.79
CA GLN A 124 -10.80 1.85 11.48
C GLN A 124 -10.45 0.97 12.69
N GLY A 125 -11.47 0.46 13.40
CA GLY A 125 -11.29 -0.50 14.48
C GLY A 125 -10.65 -1.80 13.97
N LYS A 126 -11.14 -2.34 12.85
CA LYS A 126 -10.55 -3.50 12.17
C LYS A 126 -9.12 -3.24 11.71
N LEU A 127 -8.86 -2.11 11.05
CA LEU A 127 -7.54 -1.75 10.53
C LEU A 127 -6.49 -1.60 11.64
N LEU A 128 -6.91 -1.08 12.79
CA LEU A 128 -6.06 -0.93 13.96
C LEU A 128 -5.70 -2.28 14.60
N SER A 129 -6.68 -3.15 14.80
CA SER A 129 -6.57 -4.27 15.73
C SER A 129 -6.54 -5.66 15.09
N HIS A 130 -7.06 -5.81 13.86
CA HIS A 130 -7.33 -7.13 13.28
C HIS A 130 -6.75 -7.31 11.87
N LEU A 131 -6.90 -6.33 10.98
CA LEU A 131 -6.37 -6.35 9.61
C LEU A 131 -4.87 -6.01 9.57
N THR A 132 -4.09 -6.71 10.40
CA THR A 132 -2.62 -6.66 10.41
C THR A 132 -2.06 -7.21 9.09
N PRO A 133 -0.84 -6.83 8.65
CA PRO A 133 -0.23 -7.37 7.44
C PRO A 133 -0.15 -8.90 7.47
N ALA A 134 0.20 -9.47 8.62
CA ALA A 134 0.27 -10.92 8.81
C ALA A 134 -1.11 -11.59 8.68
N TYR A 135 -2.15 -10.99 9.26
CA TYR A 135 -3.52 -11.49 9.12
C TYR A 135 -3.97 -11.46 7.67
N LEU A 136 -3.79 -10.33 6.98
CA LEU A 136 -4.15 -10.18 5.57
C LEU A 136 -3.40 -11.17 4.69
N LYS A 137 -2.10 -11.36 4.92
CA LYS A 137 -1.29 -12.36 4.20
C LYS A 137 -1.82 -13.77 4.38
N ASN A 138 -2.22 -14.14 5.59
CA ASN A 138 -2.82 -15.45 5.86
C ASN A 138 -4.17 -15.62 5.16
N VAL A 139 -5.03 -14.60 5.19
CA VAL A 139 -6.32 -14.60 4.47
C VAL A 139 -6.10 -14.72 2.96
N LEU A 140 -5.15 -14.00 2.39
CA LEU A 140 -4.85 -14.08 0.95
C LEU A 140 -4.19 -15.42 0.57
N THR A 141 -3.49 -16.06 1.51
CA THR A 141 -2.85 -17.36 1.28
C THR A 141 -3.83 -18.52 1.41
N VAL A 142 -4.73 -18.50 2.39
CA VAL A 142 -5.62 -19.64 2.69
C VAL A 142 -7.04 -19.41 2.17
N GLY A 143 -7.36 -18.19 1.75
CA GLY A 143 -8.69 -17.74 1.39
C GLY A 143 -9.53 -17.34 2.60
N GLY A 144 -10.77 -16.92 2.34
CA GLY A 144 -11.70 -16.44 3.37
C GLY A 144 -12.13 -17.50 4.38
N ARG A 145 -11.83 -18.78 4.14
CA ARG A 145 -12.00 -19.83 5.17
C ARG A 145 -11.19 -19.57 6.44
N TYR A 146 -10.11 -18.81 6.33
CA TYR A 146 -9.35 -18.36 7.49
C TYR A 146 -10.13 -17.33 8.33
N VAL A 147 -11.00 -16.55 7.69
CA VAL A 147 -11.85 -15.57 8.35
C VAL A 147 -12.93 -16.33 9.14
N CYS A 148 -12.83 -16.30 10.47
CA CYS A 148 -13.81 -16.90 11.37
C CYS A 148 -14.07 -18.41 11.16
N GLY A 149 -13.12 -19.13 10.52
CA GLY A 149 -13.27 -20.55 10.21
C GLY A 149 -14.44 -20.85 9.26
N ASP A 150 -14.83 -19.91 8.40
CA ASP A 150 -15.97 -20.09 7.51
C ASP A 150 -15.66 -21.03 6.33
N ALA A 151 -16.01 -22.30 6.47
CA ALA A 151 -15.82 -23.30 5.43
C ALA A 151 -16.55 -22.98 4.11
N ASN A 152 -17.58 -22.13 4.15
CA ASN A 152 -18.38 -21.76 2.98
C ASN A 152 -18.00 -20.39 2.40
N SER A 153 -16.85 -19.84 2.80
CA SER A 153 -16.42 -18.52 2.36
C SER A 153 -16.29 -18.46 0.84
N LEU A 154 -16.88 -17.42 0.24
CA LEU A 154 -16.77 -17.14 -1.20
C LEU A 154 -15.39 -16.58 -1.59
N MET A 155 -14.62 -16.08 -0.62
CA MET A 155 -13.29 -15.56 -0.89
C MET A 155 -12.32 -16.74 -1.09
N GLY A 156 -11.97 -16.99 -2.34
CA GLY A 156 -11.00 -18.01 -2.74
C GLY A 156 -9.57 -17.71 -2.29
N VAL A 157 -8.67 -18.62 -2.63
CA VAL A 157 -7.23 -18.47 -2.42
C VAL A 157 -6.65 -17.52 -3.47
N TRP A 158 -5.81 -16.58 -3.04
CA TRP A 158 -5.17 -15.61 -3.93
C TRP A 158 -3.68 -15.85 -4.13
N SER A 159 -2.98 -16.35 -3.11
CA SER A 159 -1.55 -16.64 -3.19
C SER A 159 -1.25 -17.85 -4.09
N GLU A 160 -0.30 -17.69 -5.01
CA GLU A 160 0.24 -18.76 -5.86
C GLU A 160 0.78 -19.94 -5.05
N ALA A 161 1.33 -19.66 -3.86
CA ALA A 161 1.88 -20.68 -2.97
C ALA A 161 0.84 -21.69 -2.48
N ASN A 162 -0.45 -21.36 -2.63
CA ASN A 162 -1.56 -22.23 -2.26
C ASN A 162 -2.61 -22.33 -3.39
N GLY A 163 -2.18 -22.14 -4.65
CA GLY A 163 -3.00 -22.37 -5.85
C GLY A 163 -3.81 -21.17 -6.36
N GLY A 164 -3.58 -19.97 -5.82
CA GLY A 164 -4.16 -18.73 -6.33
C GLY A 164 -3.35 -18.10 -7.48
N PRO A 165 -3.83 -17.00 -8.08
CA PRO A 165 -3.18 -16.39 -9.25
C PRO A 165 -2.09 -15.37 -8.92
N LEU A 166 -1.96 -14.91 -7.67
CA LEU A 166 -1.09 -13.79 -7.31
C LEU A 166 0.22 -14.26 -6.70
N ASN A 167 1.33 -13.71 -7.17
CA ASN A 167 2.65 -14.01 -6.64
C ASN A 167 2.93 -13.29 -5.31
N TYR A 168 4.03 -13.67 -4.65
CA TYR A 168 4.37 -13.10 -3.33
C TYR A 168 4.45 -11.57 -3.34
N ARG A 169 4.90 -10.94 -4.43
CA ARG A 169 5.06 -9.49 -4.54
C ARG A 169 3.71 -8.80 -4.69
N GLU A 170 2.82 -9.36 -5.50
CA GLU A 170 1.46 -8.87 -5.71
C GLU A 170 0.63 -8.96 -4.42
N ILE A 171 0.84 -9.99 -3.61
CA ILE A 171 0.23 -10.10 -2.27
C ILE A 171 0.68 -8.95 -1.36
N GLU A 172 1.98 -8.64 -1.31
CA GLU A 172 2.48 -7.54 -0.48
C GLU A 172 2.01 -6.18 -1.00
N GLU A 173 1.92 -5.99 -2.33
CA GLU A 173 1.36 -4.79 -2.96
C GLU A 173 -0.11 -4.60 -2.58
N LEU A 174 -0.91 -5.66 -2.63
CA LEU A 174 -2.32 -5.64 -2.22
C LEU A 174 -2.47 -5.29 -0.73
N ILE A 175 -1.63 -5.86 0.14
CA ILE A 175 -1.61 -5.56 1.58
C ILE A 175 -1.22 -4.09 1.82
N ALA A 176 -0.26 -3.56 1.05
CA ALA A 176 0.15 -2.17 1.13
C ALA A 176 -1.02 -1.23 0.82
N TRP A 177 -1.80 -1.51 -0.23
CA TRP A 177 -3.01 -0.76 -0.55
C TRP A 177 -4.09 -0.87 0.54
N ILE A 178 -4.41 -2.09 1.01
CA ILE A 178 -5.45 -2.29 2.04
C ILE A 178 -5.12 -1.53 3.34
N ARG A 179 -3.84 -1.27 3.59
CA ARG A 179 -3.34 -0.55 4.77
C ARG A 179 -2.88 0.88 4.47
N ALA A 180 -3.05 1.36 3.25
CA ALA A 180 -2.69 2.72 2.87
C ALA A 180 -3.46 3.74 3.70
N THR A 181 -2.78 4.80 4.11
CA THR A 181 -3.38 5.87 4.90
C THR A 181 -4.09 6.88 4.00
N LYS A 182 -4.93 7.72 4.59
CA LYS A 182 -5.54 8.86 3.88
C LYS A 182 -4.52 9.87 3.33
N ASP A 183 -3.30 9.87 3.87
CA ASP A 183 -2.22 10.73 3.40
C ASP A 183 -1.46 10.09 2.21
N ASP A 184 -1.62 8.78 2.00
CA ASP A 184 -1.02 8.05 0.89
C ASP A 184 -1.89 8.23 -0.36
N THR A 185 -1.63 9.30 -1.11
CA THR A 185 -2.34 9.61 -2.35
C THR A 185 -1.52 9.19 -3.57
N VAL A 186 -2.16 8.47 -4.50
CA VAL A 186 -1.54 7.97 -5.73
C VAL A 186 -2.38 8.34 -6.94
N THR A 187 -1.71 8.68 -8.04
CA THR A 187 -2.38 8.93 -9.32
C THR A 187 -2.48 7.64 -10.12
N VAL A 188 -3.71 7.25 -10.44
CA VAL A 188 -4.06 6.00 -11.12
C VAL A 188 -4.93 6.30 -12.34
N ARG A 189 -4.98 5.35 -13.29
CA ARG A 189 -5.87 5.46 -14.44
C ARG A 189 -7.18 4.76 -14.11
N ASP A 190 -8.28 5.50 -14.14
CA ASP A 190 -9.61 4.94 -13.93
C ASP A 190 -9.94 3.96 -15.08
N PRO A 191 -10.26 2.69 -14.80
CA PRO A 191 -10.60 1.71 -15.82
C PRO A 191 -11.91 2.01 -16.57
N ALA A 192 -12.84 2.76 -15.97
CA ALA A 192 -14.12 3.10 -16.60
C ALA A 192 -14.00 4.29 -17.57
N THR A 193 -13.28 5.33 -17.18
CA THR A 193 -13.16 6.57 -17.97
C THR A 193 -11.84 6.68 -18.74
N GLY A 194 -10.80 5.99 -18.30
CA GLY A 194 -9.44 6.11 -18.83
C GLY A 194 -8.71 7.39 -18.40
N GLU A 195 -9.33 8.22 -17.55
CA GLU A 195 -8.69 9.44 -17.05
C GLU A 195 -7.76 9.16 -15.87
N MET A 196 -6.81 10.07 -15.65
CA MET A 196 -5.95 9.99 -14.47
C MET A 196 -6.68 10.62 -13.29
N VAL A 197 -6.90 9.82 -12.25
CA VAL A 197 -7.58 10.23 -11.01
C VAL A 197 -6.64 10.07 -9.82
N GLU A 198 -6.80 10.94 -8.84
CA GLU A 198 -6.12 10.79 -7.55
C GLU A 198 -6.96 9.93 -6.63
N VAL A 199 -6.31 8.93 -6.03
CA VAL A 199 -6.93 8.03 -5.08
C VAL A 199 -6.07 7.97 -3.84
N SER A 200 -6.71 8.15 -2.69
CA SER A 200 -6.08 8.06 -1.37
C SER A 200 -6.49 6.79 -0.67
N GLY A 201 -5.63 6.27 0.20
CA GLY A 201 -5.98 5.18 1.10
C GLY A 201 -7.06 5.57 2.12
N TRP A 202 -7.52 4.59 2.89
CA TRP A 202 -8.66 4.78 3.81
C TRP A 202 -8.28 4.69 5.30
N ARG A 203 -7.04 4.32 5.64
CA ARG A 203 -6.63 4.19 7.05
C ARG A 203 -6.32 5.57 7.65
N ASP A 204 -6.87 5.86 8.80
CA ASP A 204 -6.47 7.01 9.60
C ASP A 204 -5.36 6.60 10.57
N ALA A 205 -4.15 7.11 10.36
CA ALA A 205 -3.00 6.82 11.22
C ALA A 205 -3.18 7.36 12.65
N ASN A 206 -4.06 8.35 12.84
CA ASN A 206 -4.34 8.97 14.14
C ASN A 206 -5.60 8.41 14.81
N TYR A 207 -6.22 7.37 14.24
CA TYR A 207 -7.40 6.77 14.84
C TYR A 207 -7.07 6.17 16.20
N ALA A 208 -7.80 6.61 17.23
CA ALA A 208 -7.82 6.00 18.55
C ALA A 208 -9.28 5.68 18.91
N PRO A 209 -9.57 4.47 19.40
CA PRO A 209 -10.90 4.15 19.90
C PRO A 209 -11.24 5.02 21.11
N ALA A 210 -12.53 5.28 21.33
CA ALA A 210 -12.98 5.97 22.53
C ALA A 210 -12.55 5.19 23.79
N PRO A 211 -12.28 5.85 24.93
CA PRO A 211 -11.82 5.18 26.16
C PRO A 211 -12.76 4.08 26.67
N ASP A 212 -14.04 4.17 26.33
CA ASP A 212 -15.12 3.25 26.68
C ASP A 212 -15.63 2.42 25.48
N ALA A 213 -14.91 2.45 24.35
CA ALA A 213 -15.25 1.64 23.20
C ALA A 213 -15.23 0.15 23.57
N THR A 214 -16.26 -0.58 23.14
CA THR A 214 -16.28 -2.03 23.29
C THR A 214 -15.10 -2.63 22.52
N PRO A 215 -14.41 -3.65 23.08
CA PRO A 215 -13.34 -4.33 22.36
C PRO A 215 -13.84 -4.89 21.04
N VAL A 216 -13.03 -4.77 20.00
CA VAL A 216 -13.33 -5.38 18.71
C VAL A 216 -13.52 -6.90 18.86
N PRO A 217 -14.51 -7.50 18.18
CA PRO A 217 -14.73 -8.93 18.27
C PRO A 217 -13.54 -9.69 17.65
N ALA A 218 -13.22 -10.85 18.22
CA ALA A 218 -12.21 -11.76 17.66
C ALA A 218 -12.63 -12.32 16.29
N CYS A 219 -13.93 -12.31 15.99
CA CYS A 219 -14.48 -12.75 14.73
C CYS A 219 -15.56 -11.76 14.27
N TRP A 220 -15.37 -11.20 13.08
CA TRP A 220 -16.27 -10.23 12.47
C TRP A 220 -17.37 -10.88 11.62
N LYS A 221 -17.90 -12.04 12.03
CA LYS A 221 -19.00 -12.71 11.30
C LYS A 221 -20.26 -11.85 11.21
N ASP A 222 -20.50 -11.02 12.21
CA ASP A 222 -21.64 -10.09 12.23
C ASP A 222 -21.43 -8.89 11.31
N ALA A 223 -20.21 -8.64 10.82
CA ALA A 223 -19.95 -7.63 9.81
C ALA A 223 -20.50 -8.00 8.42
N PHE A 224 -20.97 -9.24 8.25
CA PHE A 224 -21.73 -9.70 7.08
C PHE A 224 -23.25 -9.53 7.27
N GLY A 225 -23.70 -9.22 8.49
CA GLY A 225 -25.07 -8.82 8.77
C GLY A 225 -25.31 -7.35 8.43
N PRO A 226 -26.57 -6.88 8.42
CA PRO A 226 -26.86 -5.46 8.29
C PRO A 226 -26.17 -4.72 9.45
N GLN A 227 -25.09 -4.00 9.15
CA GLN A 227 -24.44 -3.14 10.13
C GLN A 227 -25.47 -2.10 10.61
N PRO A 228 -25.61 -1.85 11.92
CA PRO A 228 -26.26 -0.63 12.37
C PRO A 228 -25.47 0.54 11.78
N SER A 229 -26.14 1.28 10.91
CA SER A 229 -25.60 2.42 10.18
C SER A 229 -24.88 3.37 11.14
N MET A 230 -23.54 3.39 11.08
CA MET A 230 -22.80 4.57 11.50
C MET A 230 -23.10 5.66 10.48
N SER A 231 -23.81 6.70 10.91
CA SER A 231 -24.24 7.84 10.10
C SER A 231 -23.07 8.44 9.30
N PRO A 232 -23.18 8.59 7.97
CA PRO A 232 -22.35 9.52 7.23
C PRO A 232 -23.00 10.91 7.21
N ALA A 233 -22.18 11.95 7.38
CA ALA A 233 -22.53 13.33 7.05
C ALA A 233 -22.73 13.49 5.52
N PRO A 234 -23.54 14.45 5.04
CA PRO A 234 -24.15 14.38 3.71
C PRO A 234 -23.32 15.09 2.63
N SER A 235 -23.40 14.60 1.37
CA SER A 235 -23.37 15.42 0.13
C SER A 235 -23.77 14.62 -1.12
N GLY A 236 -24.84 15.06 -1.81
CA GLY A 236 -24.82 15.38 -3.25
C GLY A 236 -25.07 14.33 -4.36
N SER A 237 -26.36 14.08 -4.66
CA SER A 237 -27.06 14.07 -5.99
C SER A 237 -26.58 13.32 -7.27
N GLY A 238 -27.50 12.51 -7.82
CA GLY A 238 -27.88 12.38 -9.27
C GLY A 238 -27.14 11.31 -10.10
N GLY A 239 -27.71 10.50 -11.00
CA GLY A 239 -29.05 10.37 -11.56
C GLY A 239 -28.99 9.79 -13.00
N ALA A 240 -29.56 8.59 -13.19
CA ALA A 240 -30.23 8.03 -14.39
C ALA A 240 -29.47 7.54 -15.67
N THR A 241 -29.73 6.26 -15.98
CA THR A 241 -29.70 5.51 -17.27
C THR A 241 -30.93 5.85 -18.16
N PRO A 242 -31.09 5.42 -19.46
CA PRO A 242 -31.65 4.07 -19.79
C PRO A 242 -31.36 3.42 -21.19
N THR A 243 -31.85 2.17 -21.30
CA THR A 243 -31.75 1.01 -22.26
C THR A 243 -32.58 1.10 -23.58
N PRO A 244 -32.58 0.05 -24.48
CA PRO A 244 -33.77 -0.84 -24.61
C PRO A 244 -33.53 -2.38 -24.87
N ALA A 245 -34.65 -3.14 -24.89
CA ALA A 245 -34.91 -4.58 -24.57
C ALA A 245 -35.12 -5.52 -25.81
N PRO A 246 -35.80 -6.73 -25.80
CA PRO A 246 -36.45 -7.56 -24.75
C PRO A 246 -36.36 -9.14 -24.88
N SER A 247 -36.91 -9.88 -23.88
CA SER A 247 -37.79 -11.08 -24.03
C SER A 247 -38.34 -11.60 -22.66
N ASP A 248 -39.65 -11.84 -22.58
CA ASP A 248 -40.53 -12.08 -21.41
C ASP A 248 -40.47 -13.49 -20.76
N SER A 249 -40.79 -13.58 -19.45
CA SER A 249 -42.08 -14.13 -18.95
C SER A 249 -42.17 -14.20 -17.41
N GLY A 250 -42.89 -13.26 -16.80
CA GLY A 250 -43.39 -13.31 -15.42
C GLY A 250 -44.91 -13.45 -15.38
N SER A 251 -45.44 -14.30 -14.49
CA SER A 251 -46.87 -14.50 -14.31
C SER A 251 -47.21 -14.45 -12.81
N ALA A 252 -48.31 -13.78 -12.46
CA ALA A 252 -48.79 -13.61 -11.09
C ALA A 252 -50.08 -14.40 -10.91
N THR A 253 -50.07 -15.38 -10.00
CA THR A 253 -51.27 -16.12 -9.57
C THR A 253 -51.63 -15.71 -8.16
N GLY A 254 -52.59 -14.77 -8.02
CA GLY A 254 -53.46 -14.47 -6.87
C GLY A 254 -52.85 -14.12 -5.49
N SER A 255 -51.77 -14.77 -5.07
CA SER A 255 -51.05 -14.58 -3.80
C SER A 255 -49.56 -14.96 -3.91
N SER A 256 -49.07 -15.24 -5.12
CA SER A 256 -47.66 -15.59 -5.36
C SER A 256 -47.13 -14.86 -6.59
N LEU A 257 -45.91 -14.34 -6.47
CA LEU A 257 -45.14 -13.71 -7.53
C LEU A 257 -43.95 -14.59 -7.89
N LYS A 258 -43.80 -14.94 -9.17
CA LYS A 258 -42.56 -15.55 -9.67
C LYS A 258 -41.64 -14.46 -10.22
N ILE A 259 -40.40 -14.42 -9.72
CA ILE A 259 -39.37 -13.47 -10.14
C ILE A 259 -38.15 -14.28 -10.54
N VAL A 260 -37.72 -14.17 -11.80
CA VAL A 260 -36.54 -14.87 -12.31
C VAL A 260 -35.41 -13.87 -12.48
N ALA A 261 -34.19 -14.22 -12.08
CA ALA A 261 -32.97 -13.48 -12.35
C ALA A 261 -32.13 -14.24 -13.38
N MET A 262 -31.82 -13.59 -14.50
CA MET A 262 -30.98 -14.12 -15.57
C MET A 262 -30.29 -12.99 -16.32
N GLY A 263 -29.00 -13.14 -16.64
CA GLY A 263 -28.19 -12.15 -17.32
C GLY A 263 -28.09 -10.82 -16.57
N VAL A 264 -28.05 -10.85 -15.23
CA VAL A 264 -28.03 -9.64 -14.39
C VAL A 264 -29.28 -8.76 -14.57
N LYS A 265 -30.43 -9.38 -14.84
CA LYS A 265 -31.74 -8.73 -14.99
C LYS A 265 -32.84 -9.56 -14.35
N PHE A 266 -33.91 -8.89 -13.92
CA PHE A 266 -35.15 -9.61 -13.64
C PHE A 266 -35.85 -9.93 -14.96
N GLY A 267 -36.34 -11.17 -15.11
CA GLY A 267 -37.06 -11.62 -16.29
C GLY A 267 -38.43 -10.96 -16.48
N ALA A 268 -38.96 -10.30 -15.44
CA ALA A 268 -40.16 -9.48 -15.51
C ALA A 268 -39.82 -8.04 -15.12
N ALA A 269 -40.23 -7.08 -15.94
CA ALA A 269 -40.06 -5.65 -15.65
C ALA A 269 -41.16 -5.09 -14.76
N SER A 270 -42.34 -5.73 -14.75
CA SER A 270 -43.45 -5.35 -13.88
C SER A 270 -44.25 -6.56 -13.44
N LEU A 271 -44.70 -6.54 -12.19
CA LEU A 271 -45.52 -7.56 -11.56
C LEU A 271 -46.66 -6.90 -10.82
N GLN A 272 -47.76 -7.63 -10.63
CA GLN A 272 -48.95 -7.13 -9.95
C GLN A 272 -49.39 -8.13 -8.89
N ILE A 273 -49.83 -7.64 -7.74
CA ILE A 273 -50.35 -8.46 -6.64
C ILE A 273 -51.49 -7.75 -5.91
N ALA A 274 -52.30 -8.52 -5.17
CA ALA A 274 -53.41 -7.99 -4.41
C ALA A 274 -52.95 -7.14 -3.20
N ALA A 275 -53.58 -6.00 -2.97
CA ALA A 275 -53.31 -5.15 -1.81
C ALA A 275 -53.82 -5.74 -0.49
N GLY A 276 -53.13 -5.38 0.60
CA GLY A 276 -53.59 -5.63 1.97
C GLY A 276 -53.54 -7.09 2.43
N LYS A 277 -52.91 -7.99 1.66
CA LYS A 277 -52.74 -9.40 2.02
C LYS A 277 -51.27 -9.81 1.96
N PRO A 278 -50.80 -10.68 2.88
CA PRO A 278 -49.50 -11.32 2.73
C PRO A 278 -49.45 -12.12 1.42
N PHE A 279 -48.27 -12.20 0.80
CA PHE A 279 -48.06 -12.92 -0.44
C PHE A 279 -46.69 -13.60 -0.44
N GLU A 280 -46.48 -14.52 -1.37
CA GLU A 280 -45.20 -15.20 -1.55
C GLU A 280 -44.44 -14.67 -2.76
N ILE A 281 -43.11 -14.64 -2.67
CA ILE A 281 -42.23 -14.46 -3.81
C ILE A 281 -41.48 -15.76 -4.02
N VAL A 282 -41.63 -16.38 -5.18
CA VAL A 282 -40.77 -17.45 -5.67
C VAL A 282 -39.68 -16.80 -6.53
N PHE A 283 -38.49 -16.64 -5.95
CA PHE A 283 -37.35 -16.04 -6.59
C PHE A 283 -36.40 -17.11 -7.14
N GLU A 284 -36.20 -17.14 -8.45
CA GLU A 284 -35.35 -18.10 -9.15
C GLU A 284 -34.14 -17.38 -9.71
N ASN A 285 -32.94 -17.70 -9.23
CA ASN A 285 -31.69 -17.29 -9.84
C ASN A 285 -31.30 -18.34 -10.89
N GLN A 286 -31.08 -17.92 -12.14
CA GLN A 286 -30.60 -18.77 -13.22
C GLN A 286 -29.17 -18.43 -13.65
N ASP A 287 -28.53 -17.44 -13.03
CA ASP A 287 -27.16 -17.07 -13.32
C ASP A 287 -26.18 -17.88 -12.46
N ALA A 288 -25.54 -18.88 -13.07
CA ALA A 288 -24.51 -19.69 -12.42
C ALA A 288 -23.35 -18.79 -11.91
N GLY A 289 -23.04 -18.89 -10.63
CA GLY A 289 -21.96 -18.11 -9.99
C GLY A 289 -22.25 -16.62 -9.78
N ILE A 290 -23.39 -16.08 -10.25
CA ILE A 290 -23.75 -14.68 -10.04
C ILE A 290 -24.76 -14.60 -8.89
N PRO A 291 -24.45 -13.90 -7.78
CA PRO A 291 -25.36 -13.78 -6.65
C PRO A 291 -26.48 -12.80 -6.92
N HIS A 292 -27.70 -13.23 -6.59
CA HIS A 292 -28.89 -12.41 -6.72
C HIS A 292 -29.75 -12.49 -5.46
N ASN A 293 -30.63 -11.50 -5.32
CA ASN A 293 -31.75 -11.52 -4.40
C ASN A 293 -32.88 -10.66 -4.96
N VAL A 294 -33.95 -10.55 -4.18
CA VAL A 294 -35.02 -9.61 -4.42
C VAL A 294 -35.38 -8.89 -3.12
N ALA A 295 -35.44 -7.57 -3.16
CA ALA A 295 -35.92 -6.69 -2.10
C ALA A 295 -37.08 -5.85 -2.64
N ILE A 296 -38.06 -5.50 -1.81
CA ILE A 296 -39.16 -4.60 -2.16
C ILE A 296 -38.95 -3.27 -1.43
N HIS A 297 -39.08 -2.17 -2.16
CA HIS A 297 -38.99 -0.81 -1.65
C HIS A 297 -40.20 0.02 -2.08
N GLU A 298 -40.47 1.08 -1.32
CA GLU A 298 -41.36 2.16 -1.73
C GLU A 298 -40.81 2.90 -2.96
N GLY A 299 -41.69 3.54 -3.72
CA GLY A 299 -41.31 4.42 -4.83
C GLY A 299 -41.35 3.71 -6.19
N THR A 300 -40.44 4.12 -7.07
CA THR A 300 -40.42 3.68 -8.48
C THR A 300 -39.04 3.16 -8.84
N THR A 301 -38.90 2.56 -10.02
CA THR A 301 -37.59 2.15 -10.55
C THR A 301 -36.60 3.32 -10.70
N ALA A 302 -37.08 4.57 -10.72
CA ALA A 302 -36.24 5.77 -10.75
C ALA A 302 -35.89 6.32 -9.36
N THR A 303 -36.75 6.09 -8.37
CA THR A 303 -36.57 6.56 -6.99
C THR A 303 -36.89 5.43 -6.03
N VAL A 304 -35.86 4.64 -5.71
CA VAL A 304 -35.93 3.55 -4.74
C VAL A 304 -35.96 4.16 -3.34
N GLY A 305 -37.10 4.05 -2.67
CA GLY A 305 -37.33 4.57 -1.33
C GLY A 305 -37.04 3.55 -0.24
N LYS A 306 -37.78 3.68 0.87
CA LYS A 306 -37.64 2.83 2.05
C LYS A 306 -37.81 1.35 1.70
N GLU A 307 -36.92 0.51 2.25
CA GLU A 307 -37.03 -0.94 2.15
C GLU A 307 -38.20 -1.47 3.01
N LEU A 308 -39.02 -2.31 2.39
CA LEU A 308 -40.17 -2.97 3.03
C LEU A 308 -39.92 -4.47 3.26
N PHE A 309 -39.10 -5.08 2.41
CA PHE A 309 -38.76 -6.49 2.47
C PHE A 309 -37.41 -6.75 1.79
N ARG A 310 -36.63 -7.70 2.30
CA ARG A 310 -35.37 -8.14 1.68
C ARG A 310 -35.22 -9.65 1.77
N GLY A 311 -35.09 -10.29 0.61
CA GLY A 311 -34.71 -11.69 0.49
C GLY A 311 -33.21 -11.91 0.67
N ALA A 312 -32.83 -13.13 1.03
CA ALA A 312 -31.45 -13.56 1.14
C ALA A 312 -30.72 -13.45 -0.21
N ILE A 313 -29.45 -13.06 -0.18
CA ILE A 313 -28.54 -13.11 -1.34
C ILE A 313 -27.96 -14.51 -1.44
N PHE A 314 -28.05 -15.13 -2.61
CA PHE A 314 -27.46 -16.44 -2.84
C PHE A 314 -26.81 -16.54 -4.22
N PRO A 315 -25.63 -17.19 -4.34
CA PRO A 315 -24.93 -17.38 -5.59
C PRO A 315 -25.52 -18.54 -6.40
N GLY A 316 -25.49 -18.41 -7.72
CA GLY A 316 -25.74 -19.53 -8.63
C GLY A 316 -27.20 -19.94 -8.78
N VAL A 317 -27.39 -21.02 -9.55
CA VAL A 317 -28.71 -21.49 -9.94
C VAL A 317 -29.44 -22.10 -8.74
N ALA A 318 -30.45 -21.41 -8.24
CA ALA A 318 -31.28 -21.86 -7.12
C ALA A 318 -32.60 -21.10 -7.06
N THR A 319 -33.57 -21.66 -6.34
CA THR A 319 -34.87 -21.05 -6.09
C THR A 319 -35.09 -20.86 -4.60
N GLN A 320 -35.54 -19.69 -4.20
CA GLN A 320 -35.92 -19.34 -2.83
C GLN A 320 -37.36 -18.86 -2.81
N THR A 321 -38.11 -19.26 -1.78
CA THR A 321 -39.48 -18.78 -1.55
C THR A 321 -39.53 -17.92 -0.31
N TYR A 322 -40.04 -16.70 -0.45
CA TYR A 322 -40.16 -15.74 0.63
C TYR A 322 -41.61 -15.44 0.95
N LYS A 323 -41.91 -15.25 2.24
CA LYS A 323 -43.20 -14.74 2.71
C LYS A 323 -43.08 -13.25 2.93
N VAL A 324 -43.84 -12.47 2.18
CA VAL A 324 -43.88 -11.01 2.28
C VAL A 324 -45.11 -10.60 3.08
N PRO A 325 -44.98 -9.75 4.11
CA PRO A 325 -46.10 -9.19 4.83
C PRO A 325 -47.08 -8.43 3.91
N ALA A 326 -48.28 -8.15 4.40
CA ALA A 326 -49.24 -7.35 3.67
C ALA A 326 -48.67 -5.95 3.35
N ILE A 327 -48.76 -5.54 2.09
CA ILE A 327 -48.37 -4.22 1.61
C ILE A 327 -49.64 -3.48 1.16
N GLY A 328 -49.70 -2.17 1.44
CA GLY A 328 -50.81 -1.30 1.02
C GLY A 328 -50.91 -1.17 -0.50
N ALA A 329 -52.05 -0.71 -0.99
CA ALA A 329 -52.19 -0.42 -2.42
C ALA A 329 -51.23 0.71 -2.82
N GLY A 330 -50.54 0.56 -3.95
CA GLY A 330 -49.54 1.51 -4.40
C GLY A 330 -48.60 0.95 -5.46
N SER A 331 -47.71 1.83 -5.93
CA SER A 331 -46.58 1.45 -6.76
C SER A 331 -45.35 1.28 -5.88
N TYR A 332 -44.67 0.16 -6.07
CA TYR A 332 -43.45 -0.23 -5.38
C TYR A 332 -42.41 -0.65 -6.43
N VAL A 333 -41.18 -0.84 -5.97
CA VAL A 333 -40.08 -1.33 -6.79
C VAL A 333 -39.51 -2.58 -6.14
N PHE A 334 -39.21 -3.60 -6.94
CA PHE A 334 -38.39 -4.72 -6.53
C PHE A 334 -36.99 -4.58 -7.11
N VAL A 335 -35.97 -4.84 -6.31
CA VAL A 335 -34.55 -4.53 -6.59
C VAL A 335 -33.68 -5.74 -6.26
N CYS A 336 -32.67 -6.01 -7.08
CA CYS A 336 -31.56 -6.87 -6.66
C CYS A 336 -30.52 -5.99 -5.96
N THR A 337 -30.24 -6.26 -4.70
CA THR A 337 -29.34 -5.45 -3.89
C THR A 337 -27.87 -5.63 -4.26
N VAL A 338 -27.55 -6.67 -5.02
CA VAL A 338 -26.20 -6.94 -5.54
C VAL A 338 -25.93 -6.16 -6.82
N HIS A 339 -26.94 -5.94 -7.65
CA HIS A 339 -26.82 -5.27 -8.95
C HIS A 339 -27.71 -4.02 -8.97
N PRO A 340 -27.16 -2.83 -8.69
CA PRO A 340 -27.96 -1.60 -8.48
C PRO A 340 -28.91 -1.22 -9.61
N ASN A 341 -28.64 -1.68 -10.83
CA ASN A 341 -29.44 -1.41 -12.03
C ASN A 341 -30.51 -2.48 -12.32
N MET A 342 -30.57 -3.53 -11.52
CA MET A 342 -31.52 -4.63 -11.68
C MET A 342 -32.75 -4.35 -10.83
N VAL A 343 -33.73 -3.66 -11.44
CA VAL A 343 -34.96 -3.20 -10.81
C VAL A 343 -36.18 -3.57 -11.65
N GLY A 344 -37.34 -3.69 -11.01
CA GLY A 344 -38.63 -3.85 -11.66
C GLY A 344 -39.77 -3.26 -10.83
N THR A 345 -40.93 -3.05 -11.44
CA THR A 345 -42.07 -2.38 -10.81
C THR A 345 -43.04 -3.39 -10.20
N LEU A 346 -43.37 -3.25 -8.93
CA LEU A 346 -44.44 -4.01 -8.28
C LEU A 346 -45.67 -3.11 -8.09
N VAL A 347 -46.78 -3.43 -8.76
CA VAL A 347 -48.06 -2.76 -8.54
C VAL A 347 -48.88 -3.57 -7.55
N VAL A 348 -49.22 -2.97 -6.42
CA VAL A 348 -50.07 -3.58 -5.39
C VAL A 348 -51.45 -2.94 -5.50
N LYS A 349 -52.49 -3.71 -5.82
CA LYS A 349 -53.85 -3.20 -6.08
C LYS A 349 -54.95 -4.07 -5.47
#